data_AF-A0A1Q3MZQ8-F1
#
_entry.id   AF-A0A1Q3MZQ8-F1
#
_cell.length_a   1.000
_cell.length_b   1.000
_cell.length_c   1.000
_cell.angle_alpha   90.00
_cell.angle_beta   90.00
_cell.angle_gamma   90.00
#
_symmetry.space_group_name_H-M   'P 1'
#
loop_
_entity.id
_entity.type
_entity.pdbx_description
1 polymer ?
#
loop_
_entity_poly.entity_id
_entity_poly.type
_entity_poly.pdbx_seq_one_letter_code
_entity_poly.pdbx_strand_id
1 'polypeptide(L)'
;MVLIIPVIVIAVLAILMCRQESRRRKISFPLALLTCIVTTPLIGYFIIVSRPLRQPQGCKWCGNMDNEAAYCGICGKDAQGMIRPSGK
;
A
#
# COMPACT_ATOMS: atom_id res chain seq x y z
N MET A 1 24.22 25.72 3.48
CA MET A 1 24.54 24.31 3.85
C MET A 1 23.48 23.67 4.76
N VAL A 2 22.99 24.35 5.81
CA VAL A 2 22.04 23.78 6.79
C VAL A 2 20.74 23.22 6.16
N LEU A 3 20.24 23.84 5.09
CA LEU A 3 19.02 23.40 4.38
C LEU A 3 19.25 22.23 3.39
N ILE A 4 20.48 21.90 3.04
CA ILE A 4 20.77 20.87 2.02
C ILE A 4 20.64 19.46 2.62
N ILE A 5 21.14 19.28 3.84
CA ILE A 5 21.10 18.00 4.56
C ILE A 5 19.66 17.47 4.69
N PRO A 6 18.67 18.23 5.21
CA PRO A 6 17.31 17.72 5.33
C PRO A 6 16.67 17.40 3.97
N VAL A 7 16.99 18.16 2.92
CA VAL A 7 16.50 17.89 1.55
C VAL A 7 17.04 16.56 1.03
N ILE A 8 18.34 16.29 1.20
CA ILE A 8 18.95 15.02 0.80
C ILE A 8 18.31 13.86 1.58
N VAL A 9 18.15 14.02 2.90
CA VAL A 9 17.52 12.99 3.74
C VAL A 9 16.10 12.69 3.26
N ILE A 10 15.28 13.72 3.01
CA ILE A 10 13.90 13.54 2.50
C ILE A 10 13.90 12.85 1.13
N ALA A 11 14.81 13.24 0.23
CA ALA A 11 14.91 12.63 -1.09
C ALA A 11 15.28 11.14 -1.01
N VAL A 12 16.26 10.78 -0.18
CA VAL A 12 16.65 9.38 0.05
C VAL A 12 15.48 8.58 0.63
N LEU A 13 14.81 9.11 1.65
CA LEU A 13 13.66 8.45 2.26
C LEU A 13 12.50 8.25 1.26
N ALA A 14 12.23 9.25 0.42
CA ALA A 14 11.20 9.16 -0.62
C ALA A 14 11.53 8.06 -1.65
N ILE A 15 12.79 7.96 -2.09
CA ILE A 15 13.24 6.92 -3.02
C ILE A 15 13.10 5.53 -2.41
N LEU A 16 13.54 5.35 -1.15
CA LEU A 16 13.43 4.08 -0.44
C LEU A 16 11.96 3.66 -0.26
N MET A 17 11.10 4.59 0.12
CA MET A 17 9.66 4.37 0.23
C MET A 17 9.05 3.98 -1.11
N CYS A 18 9.33 4.71 -2.19
CA CYS A 18 8.84 4.39 -3.54
C CYS A 18 9.27 2.99 -3.96
N ARG A 19 10.52 2.59 -3.67
CA ARG A 19 11.04 1.26 -3.98
C ARG A 19 10.35 0.16 -3.19
N GLN A 20 10.10 0.37 -1.90
CA GLN A 20 9.39 -0.57 -1.04
C GLN A 20 7.95 -0.78 -1.50
N GLU A 21 7.18 0.31 -1.66
CA GLU A 21 5.77 0.22 -2.01
C GLU A 21 5.58 -0.28 -3.44
N SER A 22 6.46 0.08 -4.37
CA SER A 22 6.42 -0.45 -5.74
C SER A 22 6.75 -1.94 -5.84
N ARG A 23 7.24 -2.58 -4.78
CA ARG A 23 7.36 -4.06 -4.70
C ARG A 23 6.08 -4.69 -4.16
N ARG A 24 5.44 -4.04 -3.17
CA ARG A 24 4.24 -4.55 -2.48
C ARG A 24 2.95 -4.32 -3.25
N ARG A 25 2.80 -3.19 -3.93
CA ARG A 25 1.57 -2.72 -4.57
C ARG A 25 1.64 -2.76 -6.09
N LYS A 26 0.47 -2.74 -6.73
CA LYS A 26 0.30 -2.71 -8.19
C LYS A 26 0.63 -1.31 -8.76
N ILE A 27 1.86 -0.83 -8.51
CA ILE A 27 2.43 0.40 -9.06
C ILE A 27 3.90 0.17 -9.43
N SER A 28 4.37 0.75 -10.54
CA SER A 28 5.77 0.67 -10.94
C SER A 28 6.60 1.76 -10.24
N PHE A 29 7.88 1.49 -10.01
CA PHE A 29 8.79 2.43 -9.35
C PHE A 29 8.86 3.80 -10.04
N PRO A 30 8.95 3.91 -11.38
CA PRO A 30 8.95 5.20 -12.05
C PRO A 30 7.65 5.98 -11.81
N LEU A 31 6.49 5.31 -11.82
CA LEU A 31 5.21 5.97 -11.53
C LEU A 31 5.15 6.47 -10.08
N ALA A 32 5.59 5.66 -9.12
CA ALA A 32 5.61 6.03 -7.71
C ALA A 32 6.51 7.25 -7.47
N LEU A 33 7.70 7.25 -8.08
CA LEU A 33 8.65 8.35 -7.99
C LEU A 33 8.11 9.63 -8.64
N LEU A 34 7.56 9.51 -9.85
CA LEU A 34 6.93 10.64 -10.55
C LEU A 34 5.78 11.24 -9.73
N THR A 35 4.96 10.40 -9.09
CA THR A 35 3.87 10.85 -8.23
C THR A 35 4.39 11.70 -7.06
N CYS A 36 5.50 11.28 -6.44
CA CYS A 36 6.13 12.03 -5.34
C CYS A 36 6.77 13.35 -5.79
N ILE A 37 7.31 13.41 -7.02
CA ILE A 37 7.89 14.63 -7.60
C ILE A 37 6.81 15.65 -7.97
N VAL A 38 5.71 15.20 -8.58
CA VAL A 38 4.62 16.08 -9.05
C VAL A 38 3.79 16.64 -7.89
N THR A 39 3.60 15.85 -6.83
CA THR A 39 2.79 16.27 -5.68
C THR A 39 3.69 16.75 -4.54
N THR A 40 3.92 15.89 -3.57
CA THR A 40 4.96 15.96 -2.54
C THR A 40 5.19 14.51 -2.07
N PRO A 41 6.31 14.19 -1.39
CA PRO A 41 6.50 12.84 -0.84
C PRO A 41 5.37 12.39 0.09
N LEU A 42 4.77 13.31 0.86
CA LEU A 42 3.65 13.02 1.76
C LEU A 42 2.36 12.69 0.99
N ILE A 43 1.97 13.53 0.04
CA ILE A 43 0.76 13.31 -0.77
C ILE A 43 0.93 12.08 -1.66
N GLY A 44 2.11 11.95 -2.29
CA GLY A 44 2.47 10.81 -3.12
C GLY A 44 2.40 9.49 -2.35
N TYR A 45 2.83 9.47 -1.09
CA TYR A 45 2.69 8.30 -0.23
C TYR A 45 1.23 7.84 -0.08
N PHE A 46 0.30 8.74 0.21
CA PHE A 46 -1.12 8.38 0.34
C PHE A 46 -1.69 7.82 -0.97
N ILE A 47 -1.33 8.42 -2.10
CA ILE A 47 -1.72 7.93 -3.43
C ILE A 47 -1.17 6.52 -3.67
N ILE A 48 0.10 6.28 -3.35
CA ILE A 48 0.76 4.98 -3.51
C ILE A 48 0.09 3.92 -2.61
N VAL A 49 -0.16 4.24 -1.34
CA VAL A 49 -0.75 3.31 -0.36
C VAL A 49 -2.19 2.95 -0.69
N SER A 50 -2.95 3.83 -1.34
CA SER A 50 -4.29 3.50 -1.82
C SER A 50 -4.33 2.46 -2.94
N ARG A 51 -3.18 2.12 -3.55
CA ARG A 51 -3.12 1.11 -4.63
C ARG A 51 -3.23 -0.32 -4.05
N PRO A 52 -3.92 -1.23 -4.76
CA PRO A 52 -4.04 -2.62 -4.32
C PRO A 52 -2.67 -3.31 -4.23
N LEU A 53 -2.57 -4.28 -3.34
CA LEU A 53 -1.42 -5.17 -3.18
C LEU A 53 -1.26 -6.05 -4.42
N ARG A 54 -0.01 -6.41 -4.76
CA ARG A 54 0.26 -7.37 -5.84
C ARG A 54 -0.11 -8.79 -5.46
N GLN A 55 0.13 -9.16 -4.21
CA GLN A 55 -0.13 -10.49 -3.67
C GLN A 55 -1.00 -10.37 -2.42
N PRO A 56 -2.29 -10.02 -2.58
CA PRO A 56 -3.27 -10.17 -1.51
C PRO A 56 -3.29 -11.63 -1.02
N GLN A 57 -3.52 -11.85 0.29
CA GLN A 57 -3.59 -13.21 0.84
C GLN A 57 -4.79 -14.01 0.30
N GLY A 58 -5.79 -13.32 -0.25
CA GLY A 58 -7.02 -13.94 -0.73
C GLY A 58 -7.88 -14.51 0.42
N CYS A 59 -9.13 -14.82 0.14
CA CYS A 59 -10.03 -15.49 1.06
C CYS A 59 -10.06 -16.98 0.74
N LYS A 60 -9.64 -17.81 1.70
CA LYS A 60 -9.61 -19.27 1.57
C LYS A 60 -11.01 -19.92 1.53
N TRP A 61 -12.05 -19.19 1.91
CA TRP A 61 -13.41 -19.72 2.07
C TRP A 61 -14.30 -19.53 0.85
N CYS A 62 -14.27 -18.35 0.24
CA CYS A 62 -15.10 -18.04 -0.94
C CYS A 62 -14.27 -17.88 -2.22
N GLY A 63 -12.95 -18.10 -2.15
CA GLY A 63 -12.05 -17.98 -3.30
C GLY A 63 -11.80 -16.54 -3.77
N ASN A 64 -12.15 -15.52 -2.98
CA ASN A 64 -11.88 -14.12 -3.33
C ASN A 64 -10.36 -13.87 -3.32
N MET A 65 -9.73 -13.79 -4.49
CA MET A 65 -8.28 -13.61 -4.58
C MET A 65 -7.82 -12.22 -4.16
N ASP A 66 -8.68 -11.21 -4.17
CA ASP A 66 -8.34 -9.81 -3.87
C ASP A 66 -8.61 -9.43 -2.40
N ASN A 67 -8.64 -10.40 -1.47
CA ASN A 67 -8.82 -10.08 -0.07
C ASN A 67 -7.54 -9.47 0.55
N GLU A 68 -7.61 -8.18 0.83
CA GLU A 68 -6.58 -7.39 1.53
C GLU A 68 -6.95 -7.09 2.99
N ALA A 69 -8.13 -7.51 3.44
CA ALA A 69 -8.67 -7.23 4.76
C ALA A 69 -8.65 -8.46 5.68
N ALA A 70 -8.69 -8.21 7.00
CA ALA A 70 -8.75 -9.25 8.03
C ALA A 70 -10.01 -10.13 7.89
N TYR A 71 -11.13 -9.51 7.51
CA TYR A 71 -12.37 -10.20 7.15
C TYR A 71 -12.66 -9.97 5.68
N CYS A 72 -13.03 -11.04 4.96
CA CYS A 72 -13.40 -10.94 3.56
C CYS A 72 -14.64 -10.06 3.40
N GLY A 73 -14.57 -9.04 2.54
CA GLY A 73 -15.72 -8.16 2.25
C GLY A 73 -16.89 -8.84 1.54
N ILE A 74 -16.68 -10.05 0.98
CA ILE A 74 -17.72 -10.81 0.28
C ILE A 74 -18.42 -11.79 1.22
N CYS A 75 -17.66 -12.65 1.90
CA CYS A 75 -18.23 -13.71 2.75
C CYS A 75 -18.20 -13.42 4.25
N GLY A 76 -17.59 -12.30 4.67
CA GLY A 76 -17.53 -11.86 6.07
C GLY A 76 -16.60 -12.68 6.97
N LYS A 77 -15.95 -13.71 6.44
CA LYS A 77 -15.08 -14.63 7.19
C LYS A 77 -13.62 -14.15 7.21
N ASP A 78 -12.93 -14.39 8.31
CA ASP A 78 -11.49 -14.21 8.44
C ASP A 78 -10.68 -15.44 7.94
N ALA A 79 -9.38 -15.44 8.19
CA ALA A 79 -8.50 -16.54 7.82
C ALA A 79 -8.83 -17.88 8.53
N GLN A 80 -9.47 -17.82 9.70
CA GLN A 80 -9.89 -18.95 10.52
C GLN A 80 -11.34 -19.38 10.22
N GLY A 81 -12.08 -18.60 9.42
CA GLY A 81 -13.48 -18.88 9.08
C GLY A 81 -14.48 -18.23 10.03
N MET A 82 -14.01 -17.42 10.97
CA MET A 82 -14.84 -16.71 11.92
C MET A 82 -15.48 -15.51 11.25
N ILE A 83 -16.77 -15.31 11.52
CA ILE A 83 -17.53 -14.15 11.04
C ILE A 83 -17.21 -12.96 11.94
N ARG A 84 -17.16 -11.77 11.37
CA ARG A 84 -16.91 -10.53 12.09
C ARG A 84 -17.85 -10.40 13.31
N PRO A 85 -17.32 -10.18 14.53
CA PRO A 85 -18.12 -10.18 15.77
C PRO A 85 -19.14 -9.04 15.85
N SER A 86 -19.05 -8.05 14.97
CA SER A 86 -19.93 -6.88 14.92
C SER A 86 -20.88 -6.88 13.73
N GLY A 87 -21.44 -8.05 13.38
CA GLY A 87 -22.38 -8.27 12.28
C GLY A 87 -23.24 -7.04 11.93
N LYS A 88 -22.92 -6.44 10.78
CA LYS A 88 -23.88 -5.76 9.91
C LYS A 88 -23.88 -6.53 8.61
#